data_AF-A0A352XYZ8-F1
#
_entry.id   AF-A0A352XYZ8-F1
#
_cell.length_a   1.000
_cell.length_b   1.000
_cell.length_c   1.000
_cell.angle_alpha   90.00
_cell.angle_beta   90.00
_cell.angle_gamma   90.00
#
_symmetry.space_group_name_H-M   'P 1'
#
loop_
_entity.id
_entity.type
_entity.pdbx_description
1 polymer ?
#
loop_
_entity_poly.entity_id
_entity_poly.type
_entity_poly.pdbx_seq_one_letter_code
_entity_poly.pdbx_strand_id
1 'polypeptide(L)'
;LIVVGWEYLQYMTLSPQPVASQIRLGGQDSLIEQWLRPRLVNFWLALLRWHTWLDFVCLAFIPCGLALFSIYAKWKVGAFTAFSISEKYGWQREFTNPLPVLINYIQHPQVVGPYNWDFYSLNLIMICAFFPLLIPIFRKLPGTYGILTLVFLVIPLTSGRLTSIPRYYLVVFPVYMILAWWSCKGSQQQQERKHTFIVTSFAILLSLGMVMFTLGVYSLA
;
A
#
# COMPACT_ATOMS: atom_id res chain seq x y z
N LEU A 1 1.55 -2.37 -12.63
CA LEU A 1 2.12 -1.35 -13.53
C LEU A 1 1.13 -0.87 -14.58
N ILE A 2 0.47 -1.75 -15.35
CA ILE A 2 -0.46 -1.32 -16.42
C ILE A 2 -1.62 -0.47 -15.90
N VAL A 3 -2.32 -0.90 -14.83
CA VAL A 3 -3.45 -0.15 -14.26
C VAL A 3 -3.01 1.18 -13.63
N VAL A 4 -1.87 1.20 -12.94
CA VAL A 4 -1.30 2.42 -12.33
C VAL A 4 -0.82 3.40 -13.41
N GLY A 5 -0.18 2.88 -14.46
CA GLY A 5 0.21 3.66 -15.63
C GLY A 5 -1.00 4.22 -16.36
N TRP A 6 -2.07 3.44 -16.50
CA TRP A 6 -3.33 3.86 -17.09
C TRP A 6 -4.01 4.99 -16.30
N GLU A 7 -4.10 4.87 -14.97
CA GLU A 7 -4.65 5.92 -14.09
C GLU A 7 -3.77 7.19 -14.08
N TYR A 8 -2.46 7.04 -14.06
CA TYR A 8 -1.51 8.15 -14.16
C TYR A 8 -1.62 8.87 -15.51
N LEU A 9 -1.79 8.11 -16.59
CA LEU A 9 -2.08 8.64 -17.93
C LEU A 9 -3.42 9.36 -17.96
N GLN A 10 -4.48 8.81 -17.36
CA GLN A 10 -5.77 9.50 -17.26
C GLN A 10 -5.64 10.83 -16.49
N TYR A 11 -4.95 10.84 -15.35
CA TYR A 11 -4.70 12.05 -14.58
C TYR A 11 -3.95 13.13 -15.39
N MET A 12 -2.90 12.74 -16.12
CA MET A 12 -2.16 13.63 -17.01
C MET A 12 -3.03 14.21 -18.12
N THR A 13 -3.92 13.40 -18.71
CA THR A 13 -4.80 13.83 -19.80
C THR A 13 -5.95 14.73 -19.35
N LEU A 14 -6.29 14.71 -18.05
CA LEU A 14 -7.37 15.47 -17.42
C LEU A 14 -6.92 16.75 -16.69
N SER A 15 -5.61 17.01 -16.57
CA SER A 15 -5.11 18.27 -15.99
C SER A 15 -5.71 19.47 -16.74
N PRO A 16 -6.11 20.53 -16.02
CA PRO A 16 -7.18 21.41 -16.45
C PRO A 16 -6.78 22.19 -17.70
N GLN A 17 -7.45 21.90 -18.81
CA GLN A 17 -7.60 22.91 -19.85
C GLN A 17 -8.34 24.10 -19.21
N PRO A 18 -7.94 25.35 -19.51
CA PRO A 18 -8.57 26.52 -18.92
C PRO A 18 -10.08 26.48 -19.20
N VAL A 19 -10.87 26.79 -18.15
CA VAL A 19 -12.34 26.82 -18.08
C VAL A 19 -13.02 27.54 -19.27
N ALA A 20 -12.27 28.34 -20.03
CA ALA A 20 -12.71 29.06 -21.21
C ALA A 20 -13.31 28.18 -22.33
N SER A 21 -12.98 26.88 -22.43
CA SER A 21 -13.50 26.02 -23.51
C SER A 21 -14.79 25.27 -23.19
N GLN A 22 -15.32 25.36 -21.95
CA GLN A 22 -16.53 24.63 -21.56
C GLN A 22 -17.85 25.32 -21.94
N ILE A 23 -17.80 26.54 -22.49
CA ILE A 23 -19.00 27.38 -22.69
C ILE A 23 -19.71 27.13 -24.04
N ARG A 24 -19.13 26.40 -24.99
CA ARG A 24 -19.81 26.09 -26.26
C ARG A 24 -19.60 24.63 -26.61
N LEU A 25 -20.71 23.90 -26.76
CA LEU A 25 -20.97 22.86 -27.77
C LEU A 25 -21.99 21.87 -27.19
N GLY A 26 -23.27 22.22 -27.32
CA GLY A 26 -24.38 21.28 -27.11
C GLY A 26 -24.60 20.45 -28.37
N GLY A 27 -24.17 19.18 -28.37
CA GLY A 27 -24.40 18.22 -29.45
C GLY A 27 -23.73 16.88 -29.14
N GLN A 28 -24.29 15.76 -29.58
CA GLN A 28 -23.72 14.41 -29.32
C GLN A 28 -22.27 14.27 -29.84
N ASP A 29 -21.94 14.95 -30.93
CA ASP A 29 -20.60 14.98 -31.51
C ASP A 29 -19.57 15.64 -30.58
N SER A 30 -19.99 16.60 -29.75
CA SER A 30 -19.11 17.26 -28.79
C SER A 30 -18.71 16.36 -27.62
N LEU A 31 -19.56 15.39 -27.25
CA LEU A 31 -19.25 14.39 -26.21
C LEU A 31 -18.21 13.38 -26.69
N ILE A 32 -18.34 12.92 -27.94
CA ILE A 32 -17.38 11.99 -28.55
C ILE A 32 -16.03 12.67 -28.71
N GLU A 33 -16.01 13.92 -29.20
CA GLU A 33 -14.78 14.69 -29.35
C GLU A 33 -14.15 15.03 -27.99
N GLN A 34 -14.95 15.41 -26.98
CA GLN A 34 -14.47 15.61 -25.60
C GLN A 34 -13.92 14.34 -24.96
N TRP A 35 -14.37 13.15 -25.38
CA TRP A 35 -13.88 11.87 -24.87
C TRP A 35 -12.65 11.34 -25.62
N LEU A 36 -12.59 11.54 -26.94
CA LEU A 36 -11.49 11.07 -27.79
C LEU A 36 -10.26 11.98 -27.73
N ARG A 37 -10.46 13.30 -27.72
CA ARG A 37 -9.37 14.28 -27.76
C ARG A 37 -8.39 14.18 -26.57
N PRO A 38 -8.83 13.95 -25.31
CA PRO A 38 -7.91 13.71 -24.21
C PRO A 38 -7.14 12.40 -24.33
N ARG A 39 -7.78 11.36 -24.89
CA ARG A 39 -7.20 10.01 -24.96
C ARG A 39 -6.23 9.83 -26.11
N LEU A 40 -6.41 10.58 -27.20
CA LEU A 40 -5.53 10.53 -28.36
C LEU A 40 -4.58 11.72 -28.36
N VAL A 41 -5.08 12.94 -28.37
CA VAL A 41 -4.25 14.14 -28.56
C VAL A 41 -3.48 14.49 -27.28
N ASN A 42 -4.15 14.58 -26.13
CA ASN A 42 -3.45 14.90 -24.87
C ASN A 42 -2.50 13.77 -24.44
N PHE A 43 -2.77 12.52 -24.84
CA PHE A 43 -1.88 11.38 -24.63
C PHE A 43 -0.54 11.56 -25.35
N TRP A 44 -0.57 11.83 -26.66
CA TRP A 44 0.65 12.07 -27.43
C TRP A 44 1.39 13.32 -26.95
N LEU A 45 0.65 14.39 -26.62
CA LEU A 45 1.23 15.60 -26.05
C LEU A 45 1.86 15.38 -24.67
N ALA A 46 1.28 14.51 -23.83
CA ALA A 46 1.88 14.12 -22.55
C ALA A 46 3.17 13.30 -22.77
N LEU A 47 3.17 12.36 -23.71
CA LEU A 47 4.37 11.60 -24.09
C LEU A 47 5.49 12.46 -24.67
N LEU A 48 5.16 13.59 -25.31
CA LEU A 48 6.15 14.54 -25.81
C LEU A 48 6.76 15.41 -24.70
N ARG A 49 6.21 15.40 -23.47
CA ARG A 49 6.77 16.16 -22.35
C ARG A 49 7.99 15.45 -21.78
N TRP A 50 9.10 16.17 -21.69
CA TRP A 50 10.34 15.68 -21.07
C TRP A 50 10.14 15.14 -19.64
N HIS A 51 9.31 15.79 -18.84
CA HIS A 51 9.00 15.35 -17.46
C HIS A 51 8.41 13.94 -17.42
N THR A 52 7.58 13.56 -18.38
CA THR A 52 6.98 12.23 -18.45
C THR A 52 8.03 11.14 -18.67
N TRP A 53 9.09 11.43 -19.44
CA TRP A 53 10.22 10.52 -19.61
C TRP A 53 11.08 10.42 -18.34
N LEU A 54 11.29 11.52 -17.63
CA LEU A 54 11.94 11.49 -16.31
C LEU A 54 11.14 10.62 -15.34
N ASP A 55 9.82 10.75 -15.32
CA ASP A 55 8.93 9.93 -14.48
C ASP A 55 9.01 8.44 -14.86
N PHE A 56 9.11 8.11 -16.15
CA PHE A 56 9.37 6.74 -16.59
C PHE A 56 10.75 6.21 -16.17
N VAL A 57 11.79 7.04 -16.24
CA VAL A 57 13.13 6.68 -15.75
C VAL A 57 13.08 6.43 -14.23
N CYS A 58 12.39 7.29 -13.48
CA CYS A 58 12.12 7.11 -12.05
C CYS A 58 11.41 5.78 -11.76
N LEU A 59 10.37 5.46 -12.54
CA LEU A 59 9.66 4.18 -12.41
C LEU A 59 10.54 2.98 -12.80
N ALA A 60 11.44 3.13 -13.77
CA ALA A 60 12.35 2.08 -14.21
C ALA A 60 13.42 1.73 -13.16
N PHE A 61 13.75 2.64 -12.23
CA PHE A 61 14.64 2.30 -11.11
C PHE A 61 14.09 1.17 -10.23
N ILE A 62 12.76 0.98 -10.18
CA ILE A 62 12.14 -0.10 -9.39
C ILE A 62 12.56 -1.50 -9.92
N PRO A 63 12.26 -1.87 -11.19
CA PRO A 63 12.73 -3.14 -11.74
C PRO A 63 14.25 -3.21 -11.88
N CYS A 64 14.95 -2.10 -12.14
CA CYS A 64 16.41 -2.09 -12.20
C CYS A 64 17.05 -2.44 -10.84
N GLY A 65 16.54 -1.89 -9.73
CA GLY A 65 17.00 -2.22 -8.39
C GLY A 65 16.80 -3.71 -8.07
N LEU A 66 15.63 -4.26 -8.44
CA LEU A 66 15.35 -5.69 -8.28
C LEU A 66 16.30 -6.56 -9.12
N ALA A 67 16.58 -6.15 -10.37
CA ALA A 67 17.51 -6.87 -11.25
C ALA A 67 18.94 -6.86 -10.69
N LEU A 68 19.42 -5.71 -10.22
CA LEU A 68 20.72 -5.58 -9.56
C LEU A 68 20.82 -6.47 -8.32
N PHE A 69 19.79 -6.45 -7.46
CA PHE A 69 19.73 -7.33 -6.30
C PHE A 69 19.75 -8.82 -6.69
N SER A 70 19.03 -9.19 -7.75
CA SER A 70 18.99 -10.58 -8.24
C SER A 70 20.35 -11.04 -8.79
N ILE A 71 21.07 -10.16 -9.51
CA ILE A 71 22.44 -10.44 -10.00
C ILE A 71 23.39 -10.59 -8.80
N TYR A 72 23.30 -9.69 -7.83
CA TYR A 72 24.09 -9.78 -6.60
C TYR A 72 23.82 -11.09 -5.83
N ALA A 73 22.55 -11.48 -5.70
CA ALA A 73 22.15 -12.73 -5.07
C ALA A 73 22.70 -13.96 -5.82
N LYS A 74 22.70 -13.93 -7.16
CA LYS A 74 23.31 -14.98 -7.98
C LYS A 74 24.81 -15.09 -7.72
N TRP A 75 25.51 -13.96 -7.58
CA TRP A 75 26.94 -13.95 -7.33
C TRP A 75 27.30 -14.45 -5.92
N LYS A 76 26.50 -14.11 -4.90
CA LYS A 76 26.80 -14.47 -3.51
C LYS A 76 26.29 -15.84 -3.07
N VAL A 77 25.09 -16.23 -3.50
CA VAL A 77 24.35 -17.40 -2.99
C VAL A 77 23.98 -18.37 -4.12
N GLY A 78 24.36 -18.08 -5.37
CA GLY A 78 24.18 -18.99 -6.50
C GLY A 78 22.76 -18.99 -7.12
N ALA A 79 21.83 -18.17 -6.63
CA ALA A 79 20.45 -18.10 -7.12
C ALA A 79 19.97 -16.65 -7.37
N PHE A 80 19.33 -16.40 -8.51
CA PHE A 80 18.74 -15.08 -8.83
C PHE A 80 17.55 -14.73 -7.94
N THR A 81 16.78 -15.75 -7.54
CA THR A 81 15.58 -15.62 -6.71
C THR A 81 15.84 -16.08 -5.27
N ALA A 82 17.04 -15.82 -4.76
CA ALA A 82 17.43 -16.21 -3.41
C ALA A 82 16.40 -15.75 -2.35
N PHE A 83 15.82 -14.56 -2.51
CA PHE A 83 14.76 -14.05 -1.64
C PHE A 83 13.51 -14.95 -1.61
N SER A 84 13.03 -15.42 -2.77
CA SER A 84 11.88 -16.33 -2.84
C SER A 84 12.19 -17.71 -2.26
N ILE A 85 13.41 -18.21 -2.48
CA ILE A 85 13.87 -19.47 -1.91
C ILE A 85 13.95 -19.35 -0.38
N SER A 86 14.54 -18.27 0.14
CA SER A 86 14.59 -17.99 1.57
C SER A 86 13.18 -17.83 2.16
N GLU A 87 12.28 -17.13 1.48
CA GLU A 87 10.89 -16.97 1.92
C GLU A 87 10.17 -18.32 2.04
N LYS A 88 10.30 -19.18 1.01
CA LYS A 88 9.65 -20.50 1.00
C LYS A 88 10.28 -21.49 1.98
N TYR A 89 11.59 -21.66 1.96
CA TYR A 89 12.26 -22.73 2.72
C TYR A 89 12.76 -22.27 4.08
N GLY A 90 13.20 -21.01 4.21
CA GLY A 90 13.68 -20.45 5.46
C GLY A 90 12.53 -19.94 6.33
N TRP A 91 11.64 -19.13 5.75
CA TRP A 91 10.53 -18.50 6.49
C TRP A 91 9.21 -19.28 6.41
N GLN A 92 9.15 -20.35 5.59
CA GLN A 92 7.96 -21.18 5.41
C GLN A 92 6.74 -20.33 5.03
N ARG A 93 6.97 -19.37 4.14
CA ARG A 93 5.97 -18.49 3.54
C ARG A 93 5.78 -18.85 2.08
N GLU A 94 4.53 -19.10 1.72
CA GLU A 94 4.15 -19.40 0.35
C GLU A 94 2.81 -18.74 0.03
N PHE A 95 2.55 -18.56 -1.26
CA PHE A 95 1.31 -17.96 -1.70
C PHE A 95 0.14 -18.90 -1.43
N THR A 96 -0.70 -18.52 -0.48
CA THR A 96 -1.82 -19.33 0.01
C THR A 96 -3.09 -18.49 0.03
N ASN A 97 -4.25 -19.13 -0.11
CA ASN A 97 -5.53 -18.46 0.05
C ASN A 97 -5.63 -17.85 1.47
N PRO A 98 -5.92 -16.55 1.61
CA PRO A 98 -5.92 -15.88 2.92
C PRO A 98 -7.08 -16.32 3.82
N LEU A 99 -8.19 -16.81 3.28
CA LEU A 99 -9.36 -17.19 4.09
C LEU A 99 -9.08 -18.41 4.99
N PRO A 100 -8.60 -19.57 4.48
CA PRO A 100 -8.23 -20.69 5.34
C PRO A 100 -7.15 -20.32 6.36
N VAL A 101 -6.17 -19.50 5.98
CA VAL A 101 -5.10 -19.04 6.86
C VAL A 101 -5.68 -18.24 8.02
N LEU A 102 -6.57 -17.28 7.75
CA LEU A 102 -7.21 -16.47 8.78
C LEU A 102 -8.10 -17.30 9.71
N ILE A 103 -8.90 -18.22 9.15
CA ILE A 103 -9.76 -19.11 9.94
C ILE A 103 -8.92 -20.01 10.84
N ASN A 104 -7.88 -20.63 10.30
CA ASN A 104 -6.97 -21.49 11.06
C ASN A 104 -6.30 -20.70 12.19
N TYR A 105 -5.84 -19.48 11.90
CA TYR A 105 -5.22 -18.59 12.87
C TYR A 105 -6.17 -18.25 14.02
N ILE A 106 -7.43 -17.91 13.72
CA ILE A 106 -8.45 -17.62 14.75
C ILE A 106 -8.76 -18.86 15.60
N GLN A 107 -8.82 -20.04 14.99
CA GLN A 107 -9.18 -21.30 15.67
C GLN A 107 -8.05 -21.86 16.55
N HIS A 108 -6.79 -21.53 16.25
CA HIS A 108 -5.62 -22.05 16.94
C HIS A 108 -4.79 -20.93 17.57
N PRO A 109 -5.31 -20.24 18.60
CA PRO A 109 -4.60 -19.16 19.25
C PRO A 109 -3.25 -19.65 19.78
N GLN A 110 -2.18 -18.99 19.36
CA GLN A 110 -0.82 -19.30 19.80
C GLN A 110 -0.44 -18.36 20.94
N VAL A 111 0.18 -18.92 21.98
CA VAL A 111 0.82 -18.12 23.03
C VAL A 111 2.23 -17.79 22.56
N VAL A 112 2.66 -16.54 22.77
CA VAL A 112 4.03 -16.11 22.45
C VAL A 112 5.00 -16.99 23.23
N GLY A 113 5.91 -17.66 22.51
CA GLY A 113 6.91 -18.54 23.08
C GLY A 113 8.32 -17.98 22.86
N PRO A 114 9.32 -18.40 23.65
CA PRO A 114 10.71 -17.95 23.49
C PRO A 114 11.28 -18.25 22.09
N TYR A 115 10.78 -19.29 21.43
CA TYR A 115 11.14 -19.71 20.07
C TYR A 115 10.10 -19.31 19.01
N ASN A 116 8.96 -18.75 19.42
CA ASN A 116 7.87 -18.35 18.54
C ASN A 116 7.43 -16.91 18.88
N TRP A 117 8.11 -15.94 18.25
CA TRP A 117 7.85 -14.50 18.37
C TRP A 117 6.63 -14.05 17.54
N ASP A 118 5.58 -14.88 17.53
CA ASP A 118 4.32 -14.55 16.88
C ASP A 118 3.34 -13.92 17.88
N PHE A 119 3.15 -12.61 17.76
CA PHE A 119 2.28 -11.84 18.63
C PHE A 119 0.84 -11.93 18.15
N TYR A 120 0.26 -13.10 18.40
CA TYR A 120 -1.06 -13.50 17.95
C TYR A 120 -2.10 -12.39 18.09
N SER A 121 -2.29 -11.90 19.32
CA SER A 121 -3.29 -10.87 19.65
C SER A 121 -3.03 -9.56 18.93
N LEU A 122 -1.77 -9.12 18.83
CA LEU A 122 -1.43 -7.87 18.15
C LEU A 122 -1.72 -7.97 16.65
N ASN A 123 -1.34 -9.07 16.01
CA ASN A 123 -1.64 -9.29 14.59
C ASN A 123 -3.15 -9.28 14.33
N LEU A 124 -3.93 -9.98 15.17
CA LEU A 124 -5.39 -10.05 15.04
C LEU A 124 -6.03 -8.67 15.23
N ILE A 125 -5.63 -7.93 16.27
CA ILE A 125 -6.12 -6.56 16.54
C ILE A 125 -5.84 -5.66 15.35
N MET A 126 -4.64 -5.72 14.76
CA MET A 126 -4.29 -4.91 13.59
C MET A 126 -5.14 -5.27 12.37
N ILE A 127 -5.42 -6.56 12.14
CA ILE A 127 -6.34 -7.01 11.09
C ILE A 127 -7.73 -6.41 11.31
N CYS A 128 -8.29 -6.60 12.50
CA CYS A 128 -9.62 -6.10 12.83
C CYS A 128 -9.71 -4.57 12.84
N ALA A 129 -8.62 -3.85 13.16
CA ALA A 129 -8.60 -2.39 13.17
C ALA A 129 -8.49 -1.79 11.76
N PHE A 130 -7.68 -2.37 10.88
CA PHE A 130 -7.39 -1.78 9.56
C PHE A 130 -8.44 -2.12 8.50
N PHE A 131 -9.03 -3.33 8.51
CA PHE A 131 -10.03 -3.71 7.50
C PHE A 131 -11.25 -2.79 7.47
N PRO A 132 -11.87 -2.41 8.61
CA PRO A 132 -12.99 -1.48 8.61
C PRO A 132 -12.67 -0.10 8.05
N LEU A 133 -11.39 0.32 8.04
CA LEU A 133 -10.96 1.60 7.48
C LEU A 133 -11.08 1.64 5.95
N LEU A 134 -11.24 0.50 5.28
CA LEU A 134 -11.57 0.48 3.85
C LEU A 134 -12.88 1.22 3.55
N ILE A 135 -13.86 1.12 4.45
CA ILE A 135 -15.17 1.76 4.27
C ILE A 135 -15.04 3.29 4.13
N PRO A 136 -14.48 4.03 5.11
CA PRO A 136 -14.30 5.47 4.95
C PRO A 136 -13.32 5.82 3.82
N ILE A 137 -12.30 5.00 3.54
CA ILE A 137 -11.39 5.23 2.40
C ILE A 137 -12.16 5.24 1.08
N PHE A 138 -12.95 4.20 0.78
CA PHE A 138 -13.74 4.15 -0.46
C PHE A 138 -14.83 5.23 -0.52
N ARG A 139 -15.33 5.69 0.63
CA ARG A 139 -16.38 6.72 0.68
C ARG A 139 -15.86 8.16 0.61
N LYS A 140 -14.58 8.40 0.91
CA LYS A 140 -14.01 9.76 1.06
C LYS A 140 -12.81 10.04 0.17
N LEU A 141 -12.10 9.01 -0.28
CA LEU A 141 -10.95 9.15 -1.17
C LEU A 141 -11.32 8.60 -2.56
N PRO A 142 -10.58 9.01 -3.62
CA PRO A 142 -10.66 8.37 -4.93
C PRO A 142 -10.55 6.84 -4.82
N GLY A 143 -11.33 6.11 -5.62
CA GLY A 143 -11.40 4.64 -5.55
C GLY A 143 -10.06 3.94 -5.71
N THR A 144 -9.10 4.55 -6.42
CA THR A 144 -7.72 4.09 -6.55
C THR A 144 -7.03 3.93 -5.20
N TYR A 145 -7.24 4.83 -4.24
CA TYR A 145 -6.71 4.70 -2.88
C TYR A 145 -7.36 3.56 -2.11
N GLY A 146 -8.64 3.29 -2.34
CA GLY A 146 -9.34 2.14 -1.76
C GLY A 146 -8.79 0.82 -2.28
N ILE A 147 -8.60 0.70 -3.60
CA ILE A 147 -8.00 -0.48 -4.23
C ILE A 147 -6.56 -0.66 -3.73
N LEU A 148 -5.76 0.42 -3.69
CA LEU A 148 -4.40 0.39 -3.16
C LEU A 148 -4.38 -0.15 -1.72
N THR A 149 -5.23 0.39 -0.85
CA THR A 149 -5.36 -0.04 0.54
C THR A 149 -5.74 -1.52 0.61
N LEU A 150 -6.75 -1.95 -0.16
CA LEU A 150 -7.19 -3.34 -0.18
C LEU A 150 -6.05 -4.29 -0.57
N VAL A 151 -5.28 -3.94 -1.61
CA VAL A 151 -4.12 -4.71 -2.06
C VAL A 151 -3.08 -4.83 -0.95
N PHE A 152 -2.74 -3.72 -0.28
CA PHE A 152 -1.78 -3.75 0.83
C PHE A 152 -2.27 -4.50 2.07
N LEU A 153 -3.58 -4.55 2.32
CA LEU A 153 -4.13 -5.35 3.42
C LEU A 153 -4.20 -6.84 3.07
N VAL A 154 -4.51 -7.19 1.82
CA VAL A 154 -4.71 -8.59 1.42
C VAL A 154 -3.38 -9.31 1.17
N ILE A 155 -2.40 -8.68 0.50
CA ILE A 155 -1.13 -9.34 0.14
C ILE A 155 -0.42 -10.00 1.34
N PRO A 156 -0.28 -9.34 2.51
CA PRO A 156 0.37 -9.97 3.66
C PRO A 156 -0.36 -11.23 4.15
N LEU A 157 -1.69 -11.27 4.00
CA LEU A 157 -2.51 -12.43 4.38
C LEU A 157 -2.34 -13.62 3.43
N THR A 158 -1.85 -13.38 2.21
CA THR A 158 -1.60 -14.46 1.25
C THR A 158 -0.25 -15.15 1.45
N SER A 159 0.55 -14.74 2.44
CA SER A 159 1.90 -15.31 2.66
C SER A 159 1.92 -16.65 3.41
N GLY A 160 0.75 -17.19 3.77
CA GLY A 160 0.60 -18.44 4.52
C GLY A 160 0.88 -18.32 6.03
N ARG A 161 1.55 -17.24 6.48
CA ARG A 161 1.80 -16.95 7.91
C ARG A 161 1.42 -15.52 8.25
N LEU A 162 0.64 -15.32 9.32
CA LEU A 162 0.19 -14.00 9.77
C LEU A 162 1.15 -13.33 10.77
N THR A 163 2.43 -13.71 10.72
CA THR A 163 3.45 -13.16 11.62
C THR A 163 3.83 -11.74 11.18
N SER A 164 3.93 -10.83 12.16
CA SER A 164 4.38 -9.44 11.94
C SER A 164 3.48 -8.60 11.01
N ILE A 165 2.17 -8.84 11.00
CA ILE A 165 1.18 -8.02 10.27
C ILE A 165 1.32 -6.51 10.51
N PRO A 166 1.59 -6.02 11.74
CA PRO A 166 1.78 -4.59 11.98
C PRO A 166 2.79 -3.92 11.03
N ARG A 167 3.87 -4.62 10.62
CA ARG A 167 4.91 -4.07 9.74
C ARG A 167 4.38 -3.70 8.36
N TYR A 168 3.38 -4.43 7.88
CA TYR A 168 2.78 -4.18 6.57
C TYR A 168 1.65 -3.16 6.65
N TYR A 169 0.88 -3.15 7.76
CA TYR A 169 -0.31 -2.31 7.87
C TYR A 169 0.03 -0.87 8.29
N LEU A 170 1.04 -0.69 9.15
CA LEU A 170 1.51 0.63 9.61
C LEU A 170 2.20 1.46 8.52
N VAL A 171 2.30 0.98 7.28
CA VAL A 171 2.85 1.75 6.15
C VAL A 171 1.79 2.08 5.09
N VAL A 172 0.52 1.73 5.33
CA VAL A 172 -0.56 1.92 4.36
C VAL A 172 -1.01 3.38 4.36
N PHE A 173 -0.41 4.18 3.46
CA PHE A 173 -0.59 5.62 3.38
C PHE A 173 -2.06 6.13 3.41
N PRO A 174 -3.02 5.55 2.67
CA PRO A 174 -4.39 6.08 2.66
C PRO A 174 -5.10 6.01 4.02
N VAL A 175 -4.68 5.09 4.89
CA VAL A 175 -5.17 5.03 6.28
C VAL A 175 -4.82 6.32 7.02
N TYR A 176 -3.59 6.80 6.86
CA TYR A 176 -3.15 8.04 7.49
C TYR A 176 -3.87 9.27 6.94
N MET A 177 -4.24 9.29 5.66
CA MET A 177 -5.05 10.37 5.09
C MET A 177 -6.44 10.46 5.77
N ILE A 178 -7.11 9.33 5.98
CA ILE A 178 -8.41 9.30 6.65
C ILE A 178 -8.29 9.65 8.13
N LEU A 179 -7.25 9.15 8.82
CA LEU A 179 -7.01 9.48 10.22
C LEU A 179 -6.72 10.97 10.41
N ALA A 180 -5.91 11.57 9.52
CA ALA A 180 -5.67 13.01 9.50
C ALA A 180 -6.98 13.78 9.27
N TRP A 181 -7.75 13.42 8.24
CA TRP A 181 -9.06 14.02 7.98
C TRP A 181 -10.01 13.94 9.18
N TRP A 182 -10.02 12.82 9.89
CA TRP A 182 -10.86 12.63 11.09
C TRP A 182 -10.38 13.48 12.27
N SER A 183 -9.07 13.62 12.45
CA SER A 183 -8.46 14.47 13.48
C SER A 183 -8.79 15.95 13.27
N CYS A 184 -8.92 16.40 12.01
CA CYS A 184 -9.26 17.79 11.66
C CYS A 184 -10.74 18.15 11.90
N LYS A 185 -11.61 17.26 12.38
CA LYS A 185 -13.03 17.55 12.61
C LYS A 185 -13.36 17.92 14.06
N GLY A 186 -14.16 18.97 14.23
CA GLY A 186 -14.74 19.37 15.52
C GLY A 186 -14.24 20.73 16.00
N SER A 187 -14.46 21.03 17.27
CA SER A 187 -13.85 22.21 17.91
C SER A 187 -12.33 22.04 18.06
N GLN A 188 -11.60 23.14 18.25
CA GLN A 188 -10.14 23.13 18.41
C GLN A 188 -9.69 22.15 19.51
N GLN A 189 -10.35 22.17 20.68
CA GLN A 189 -10.05 21.25 21.78
C GLN A 189 -10.31 19.77 21.43
N GLN A 190 -11.30 19.48 20.59
CA GLN A 190 -11.56 18.11 20.11
C GLN A 190 -10.52 17.65 19.08
N GLN A 191 -10.08 18.55 18.21
CA GLN A 191 -9.02 18.26 17.23
C GLN A 191 -7.72 17.88 17.93
N GLU A 192 -7.29 18.67 18.91
CA GLU A 192 -6.07 18.40 19.70
C GLU A 192 -6.13 17.05 20.44
N ARG A 193 -7.28 16.72 21.04
CA ARG A 193 -7.49 15.43 21.73
C ARG A 193 -7.39 14.26 20.75
N LYS A 194 -8.06 14.32 19.60
CA LYS A 194 -8.03 13.25 18.58
C LYS A 194 -6.64 13.09 18.00
N HIS A 195 -5.97 14.19 17.67
CA HIS A 195 -4.62 14.18 17.12
C HIS A 195 -3.64 13.56 18.12
N THR A 196 -3.65 14.02 19.38
CA THR A 196 -2.79 13.48 20.44
C THR A 196 -3.06 11.99 20.67
N PHE A 197 -4.33 11.57 20.68
CA PHE A 197 -4.68 10.16 20.82
C PHE A 197 -4.10 9.29 19.70
N ILE A 198 -4.25 9.73 18.45
CA ILE A 198 -3.71 9.03 17.27
C ILE A 198 -2.18 8.94 17.38
N VAL A 199 -1.50 10.08 17.53
CA VAL A 199 -0.03 10.14 17.58
C VAL A 199 0.53 9.30 18.72
N THR A 200 -0.06 9.39 19.92
CA THR A 200 0.37 8.59 21.08
C THR A 200 0.20 7.10 20.83
N SER A 201 -0.92 6.68 20.23
CA SER A 201 -1.15 5.27 19.91
C SER A 201 -0.11 4.73 18.92
N PHE A 202 0.21 5.48 17.87
CA PHE A 202 1.24 5.10 16.90
C PHE A 202 2.65 5.13 17.51
N ALA A 203 2.95 6.09 18.39
CA ALA A 203 4.23 6.14 19.09
C ALA A 203 4.43 4.93 20.01
N ILE A 204 3.38 4.50 20.72
CA ILE A 204 3.39 3.28 21.53
C ILE A 204 3.60 2.05 20.64
N LEU A 205 2.86 1.93 19.54
CA LEU A 205 3.01 0.82 18.59
C LEU A 205 4.41 0.76 17.98
N LEU A 206 5.00 1.91 17.65
CA LEU A 206 6.36 2.00 17.13
C LEU A 206 7.37 1.57 18.20
N SER A 207 7.23 2.07 19.44
CA SER A 207 8.09 1.69 20.56
C SER A 207 8.04 0.19 20.82
N LEU A 208 6.83 -0.39 20.88
CA LEU A 208 6.63 -1.84 20.99
C LEU A 208 7.30 -2.57 19.83
N GLY A 209 7.07 -2.15 18.59
CA GLY A 209 7.69 -2.74 17.41
C GLY A 209 9.22 -2.71 17.45
N MET A 210 9.82 -1.63 17.95
CA MET A 210 11.27 -1.49 18.12
C MET A 210 11.83 -2.42 19.19
N VAL A 211 11.16 -2.53 20.34
CA VAL A 211 11.53 -3.48 21.40
C VAL A 211 11.45 -4.91 20.88
N MET A 212 10.35 -5.26 20.20
CA MET A 212 10.15 -6.59 19.64
C MET A 212 11.18 -6.94 18.56
N PHE A 213 11.53 -5.98 17.70
CA PHE A 213 12.58 -6.18 16.70
C PHE A 213 13.93 -6.42 17.38
N THR A 214 14.27 -5.59 18.38
CA THR A 214 15.54 -5.70 19.11
C THR A 214 15.65 -7.05 19.82
N LEU A 215 14.64 -7.46 20.58
CA LEU A 215 14.64 -8.74 21.28
C LEU A 215 14.60 -9.95 20.33
N GLY A 216 13.87 -9.85 19.22
CA GLY A 216 13.81 -10.92 18.21
C GLY A 216 15.12 -11.12 17.45
N VAL A 217 16.00 -10.11 17.37
CA VAL A 217 17.35 -10.26 16.80
C VAL A 217 18.24 -11.08 17.74
N TYR A 218 18.09 -10.93 19.06
CA TYR A 218 18.90 -11.66 20.04
C TYR A 218 18.46 -13.11 20.25
N SER A 219 17.26 -13.52 19.84
CA SER A 219 16.81 -14.92 19.94
C SER A 219 17.23 -15.79 18.75
N LEU A 220 17.77 -15.18 17.68
CA LEU A 220 18.29 -15.86 16.50
C LEU A 220 19.83 -15.98 16.50
N ALA A 221 20.51 -15.37 17.49
CA ALA A 221 21.95 -15.43 17.71
C ALA A 221 22.29 -16.44 18.81
#